data_AF-A0A848ZKJ1-F1
#
_entry.id   AF-A0A848ZKJ1-F1
#
_cell.length_a   1.000
_cell.length_b   1.000
_cell.length_c   1.000
_cell.angle_alpha   90.00
_cell.angle_beta   90.00
_cell.angle_gamma   90.00
#
_symmetry.space_group_name_H-M   'P 1'
#
loop_
_entity.id
_entity.type
_entity.pdbx_description
1 polymer ?
#
loop_
_entity_poly.entity_id
_entity_poly.type
_entity_poly.pdbx_seq_one_letter_code
_entity_poly.pdbx_strand_id
1 'polypeptide(L)'
;MKDFIKVSPLKVLERSSKRGLGQGNLGVLMARAGVGKTACLIHIAFDKLFRKEKLVHVSLEDVPEKITSYYNVIFYDLVKALDMDDEYEVRMLLERNRMILAYLQQSFEIKRLTENLKNLVEKIDFVPDTLIVDGVDFEKAGRDVFQGFKGIADQFKVEIWFSALTHRHIT
;
A
#
# COMPACT_ATOMS: atom_id res chain seq x y z
N MET A 1 -4.75 -17.91 9.21
CA MET A 1 -4.46 -17.25 7.91
C MET A 1 -5.66 -17.28 6.93
N LYS A 2 -6.37 -18.42 6.74
CA LYS A 2 -7.60 -18.48 5.92
C LYS A 2 -8.74 -17.57 6.42
N ASP A 3 -8.76 -17.25 7.71
CA ASP A 3 -9.80 -16.40 8.31
C ASP A 3 -9.58 -14.89 8.12
N PHE A 4 -8.33 -14.42 7.99
CA PHE A 4 -8.06 -13.02 7.64
C PHE A 4 -8.64 -12.67 6.26
N ILE A 5 -8.49 -13.59 5.30
CA ILE A 5 -9.07 -13.45 3.98
C ILE A 5 -10.58 -13.20 4.10
N LYS A 6 -11.29 -13.68 5.14
CA LYS A 6 -12.74 -13.42 5.38
C LYS A 6 -13.08 -12.00 5.82
N VAL A 7 -12.17 -11.26 6.43
CA VAL A 7 -12.42 -9.91 6.95
C VAL A 7 -11.75 -8.80 6.13
N SER A 8 -10.93 -9.17 5.14
CA SER A 8 -10.27 -8.24 4.22
C SER A 8 -11.27 -7.41 3.40
N PRO A 9 -11.18 -6.05 3.41
CA PRO A 9 -12.00 -5.18 2.56
C PRO A 9 -11.89 -5.51 1.06
N LEU A 10 -10.76 -6.09 0.64
CA LEU A 10 -10.56 -6.54 -0.73
C LEU A 10 -11.59 -7.59 -1.16
N LYS A 11 -12.23 -8.33 -0.26
CA LYS A 11 -13.30 -9.26 -0.65
C LYS A 11 -14.48 -8.58 -1.35
N VAL A 12 -14.80 -7.36 -0.94
CA VAL A 12 -15.86 -6.58 -1.60
C VAL A 12 -15.41 -6.20 -3.02
N LEU A 13 -14.10 -5.98 -3.21
CA LEU A 13 -13.48 -5.61 -4.50
C LEU A 13 -13.14 -6.84 -5.39
N GLU A 14 -12.86 -8.00 -4.82
CA GLU A 14 -12.60 -9.28 -5.53
C GLU A 14 -13.90 -9.85 -6.11
N ARG A 15 -15.06 -9.55 -5.51
CA ARG A 15 -16.37 -9.93 -6.07
C ARG A 15 -16.65 -9.25 -7.42
N SER A 16 -16.13 -8.04 -7.64
CA SER A 16 -16.24 -7.32 -8.92
C SER A 16 -15.05 -7.57 -9.85
N SER A 17 -13.87 -7.84 -9.29
CA SER A 17 -12.61 -8.01 -10.01
C SER A 17 -12.14 -9.45 -9.84
N LYS A 18 -12.42 -10.33 -10.82
CA LYS A 18 -12.28 -11.81 -10.72
C LYS A 18 -10.95 -12.37 -10.17
N ARG A 19 -9.89 -11.56 -9.96
CA ARG A 19 -8.59 -11.93 -9.34
C ARG A 19 -7.87 -10.77 -8.61
N GLY A 20 -8.56 -9.73 -8.14
CA GLY A 20 -7.92 -8.52 -7.57
C GLY A 20 -7.49 -7.50 -8.63
N LEU A 21 -6.61 -6.55 -8.29
CA LEU A 21 -6.16 -5.48 -9.19
C LEU A 21 -5.23 -6.02 -10.30
N GLY A 22 -4.26 -6.85 -9.94
CA GLY A 22 -3.38 -7.54 -10.89
C GLY A 22 -2.14 -6.72 -11.29
N GLN A 23 -1.05 -7.42 -11.57
CA GLN A 23 0.24 -6.81 -11.89
C GLN A 23 0.16 -5.87 -13.11
N GLY A 24 0.84 -4.73 -13.02
CA GLY A 24 0.81 -3.68 -14.03
C GLY A 24 -0.39 -2.75 -13.90
N ASN A 25 -1.39 -3.04 -13.06
CA ASN A 25 -2.56 -2.19 -12.92
C ASN A 25 -2.44 -1.19 -11.77
N LEU A 26 -3.17 -0.09 -11.91
CA LEU A 26 -3.26 0.99 -10.95
C LEU A 26 -4.67 1.01 -10.36
N GLY A 27 -4.79 1.07 -9.04
CA GLY A 27 -6.05 1.14 -8.31
C GLY A 27 -6.07 2.34 -7.37
N VAL A 28 -7.21 3.01 -7.26
CA VAL A 28 -7.37 4.23 -6.46
C VAL A 28 -8.48 4.06 -5.43
N LEU A 29 -8.18 4.40 -4.18
CA LEU A 29 -9.17 4.60 -3.13
C LEU A 29 -9.43 6.09 -2.93
N MET A 30 -10.62 6.52 -3.33
CA MET A 30 -11.10 7.89 -3.22
C MET A 30 -12.03 8.06 -2.03
N ALA A 31 -11.72 9.01 -1.14
CA ALA A 31 -12.63 9.42 -0.07
C ALA A 31 -12.26 10.80 0.51
N ARG A 32 -13.19 11.37 1.26
CA ARG A 32 -12.99 12.63 2.00
C ARG A 32 -11.89 12.51 3.08
N ALA A 33 -11.40 13.64 3.56
CA ALA A 33 -10.48 13.69 4.70
C ALA A 33 -11.12 13.02 5.93
N GLY A 34 -10.33 12.28 6.70
CA GLY A 34 -10.79 11.62 7.93
C GLY A 34 -11.62 10.34 7.76
N VAL A 35 -11.94 9.91 6.53
CA VAL A 35 -12.77 8.70 6.29
C VAL A 35 -12.00 7.39 6.49
N GLY A 36 -10.68 7.43 6.67
CA GLY A 36 -9.86 6.24 6.91
C GLY A 36 -9.26 5.60 5.64
N LYS A 37 -8.90 6.40 4.63
CA LYS A 37 -8.24 5.92 3.40
C LYS A 37 -6.94 5.16 3.70
N THR A 38 -6.07 5.76 4.51
CA THR A 38 -4.82 5.14 4.97
C THR A 38 -5.09 3.81 5.66
N ALA A 39 -6.07 3.75 6.56
CA ALA A 39 -6.45 2.49 7.22
C ALA A 39 -6.91 1.43 6.21
N CYS A 40 -7.74 1.82 5.22
CA CYS A 40 -8.19 0.92 4.17
C CYS A 40 -7.02 0.41 3.30
N LEU A 41 -6.09 1.29 2.90
CA LEU A 41 -4.86 0.89 2.21
C LEU A 41 -4.03 -0.07 3.05
N ILE A 42 -3.90 0.17 4.36
CA ILE A 42 -3.17 -0.74 5.26
C ILE A 42 -3.86 -2.10 5.36
N HIS A 43 -5.20 -2.16 5.34
CA HIS A 43 -5.91 -3.44 5.25
C HIS A 43 -5.62 -4.18 3.92
N ILE A 44 -5.56 -3.46 2.80
CA ILE A 44 -5.08 -4.02 1.51
C ILE A 44 -3.65 -4.56 1.70
N ALA A 45 -2.78 -3.79 2.35
CA ALA A 45 -1.41 -4.20 2.62
C ALA A 45 -1.32 -5.50 3.41
N PHE A 46 -2.14 -5.63 4.45
CA PHE A 46 -2.19 -6.84 5.25
C PHE A 46 -2.60 -8.06 4.43
N ASP A 47 -3.57 -7.94 3.53
CA ASP A 47 -3.95 -9.05 2.64
C ASP A 47 -2.75 -9.58 1.86
N LYS A 48 -1.94 -8.68 1.31
CA LYS A 48 -0.71 -9.01 0.57
C LYS A 48 0.34 -9.64 1.47
N LEU A 49 0.63 -9.00 2.60
CA LEU A 49 1.64 -9.48 3.54
C LEU A 49 1.27 -10.85 4.15
N PHE A 50 -0.01 -11.10 4.43
CA PHE A 50 -0.50 -12.41 4.89
C PHE A 50 -0.39 -13.50 3.81
N ARG A 51 -0.44 -13.14 2.52
CA ARG A 51 -0.12 -14.04 1.40
C ARG A 51 1.38 -14.25 1.21
N LYS A 52 2.21 -13.70 2.11
CA LYS A 52 3.69 -13.68 2.05
C LYS A 52 4.25 -12.89 0.87
N GLU A 53 3.45 -12.01 0.29
CA GLU A 53 3.88 -11.10 -0.77
C GLU A 53 4.69 -9.94 -0.18
N LYS A 54 5.67 -9.45 -0.94
CA LYS A 54 6.52 -8.31 -0.57
C LYS A 54 5.83 -7.00 -0.95
N LEU A 55 5.81 -6.05 -0.02
CA LEU A 55 5.08 -4.80 -0.17
C LEU A 55 5.97 -3.58 0.10
N VAL A 56 5.87 -2.57 -0.76
CA VAL A 56 6.46 -1.25 -0.52
C VAL A 56 5.34 -0.25 -0.23
N HIS A 57 5.36 0.36 0.95
CA HIS A 57 4.48 1.46 1.30
C HIS A 57 5.23 2.79 1.09
N VAL A 58 4.80 3.54 0.07
CA VAL A 58 5.27 4.88 -0.24
C VAL A 58 4.35 5.89 0.45
N SER A 59 4.88 6.66 1.38
CA SER A 59 4.16 7.75 2.06
C SER A 59 4.65 9.10 1.54
N LEU A 60 3.73 9.95 1.08
CA LEU A 60 4.06 11.30 0.59
C LEU A 60 3.84 12.39 1.65
N GLU A 61 3.09 12.08 2.71
CA GLU A 61 2.70 13.06 3.74
C GLU A 61 3.28 12.74 5.12
N ASP A 62 3.39 11.45 5.46
CA ASP A 62 3.67 10.99 6.81
C ASP A 62 5.06 10.35 6.96
N VAL A 63 5.67 10.57 8.12
CA VAL A 63 6.95 9.98 8.52
C VAL A 63 6.83 8.46 8.72
N PRO A 64 7.91 7.67 8.51
CA PRO A 64 7.87 6.21 8.65
C PRO A 64 7.36 5.71 10.01
N GLU A 65 7.64 6.42 11.10
CA GLU A 65 7.21 6.08 12.46
C GLU A 65 5.69 6.14 12.60
N LYS A 66 5.05 7.14 11.96
CA LYS A 66 3.60 7.30 11.98
C LYS A 66 2.93 6.21 11.15
N ILE A 67 3.47 5.90 9.97
CA ILE A 67 2.98 4.77 9.16
C ILE A 67 3.12 3.46 9.93
N THR A 68 4.28 3.20 10.54
CA THR A 68 4.52 2.02 11.38
C THR A 68 3.53 1.92 12.53
N SER A 69 3.20 3.04 13.17
CA SER A 69 2.19 3.09 14.23
C SER A 69 0.80 2.69 13.72
N TYR A 70 0.38 3.16 12.54
CA TYR A 70 -0.90 2.72 11.96
C TYR A 70 -0.94 1.22 11.68
N TYR A 71 0.14 0.65 11.14
CA TYR A 71 0.24 -0.81 10.96
C TYR A 71 0.15 -1.55 12.29
N ASN A 72 0.85 -1.10 13.33
CA ASN A 72 0.81 -1.76 14.65
C ASN A 72 -0.59 -1.72 15.27
N VAL A 73 -1.30 -0.59 15.18
CA VAL A 73 -2.67 -0.46 15.70
C VAL A 73 -3.61 -1.42 14.98
N ILE A 74 -3.60 -1.41 13.64
CA ILE A 74 -4.49 -2.28 12.86
C ILE A 74 -4.11 -3.76 13.05
N PHE A 75 -2.82 -4.09 13.14
CA PHE A 75 -2.35 -5.45 13.42
C PHE A 75 -2.88 -5.96 14.77
N TYR A 76 -2.80 -5.14 15.82
CA TYR A 76 -3.31 -5.49 17.14
C TYR A 76 -4.81 -5.80 17.12
N ASP A 77 -5.59 -4.98 16.43
CA ASP A 77 -7.03 -5.20 16.28
C ASP A 77 -7.31 -6.50 15.50
N LEU A 78 -6.51 -6.83 14.50
CA LEU A 78 -6.63 -8.06 13.72
C LEU A 78 -6.29 -9.31 14.52
N VAL A 79 -5.22 -9.28 15.31
CA VAL A 79 -4.82 -10.40 16.20
C VAL A 79 -5.95 -10.71 17.18
N LYS A 80 -6.52 -9.67 17.80
CA LYS A 80 -7.68 -9.82 18.70
C LYS A 80 -8.92 -10.36 18.01
N ALA A 81 -9.23 -9.85 16.82
CA ALA A 81 -10.45 -10.25 16.10
C ALA A 81 -10.38 -11.68 15.54
N LEU A 82 -9.17 -12.18 15.28
CA LEU A 82 -8.94 -13.49 14.63
C LEU A 82 -8.40 -14.57 15.58
N ASP A 83 -8.22 -14.25 16.87
CA ASP A 83 -7.70 -15.17 17.89
C ASP A 83 -6.40 -15.86 17.43
N MET A 84 -5.41 -15.04 17.07
CA MET A 84 -4.17 -15.54 16.45
C MET A 84 -3.17 -16.02 17.50
N ASP A 85 -2.94 -17.34 17.58
CA ASP A 85 -2.02 -17.95 18.54
C ASP A 85 -0.52 -17.60 18.32
N ASP A 86 -0.12 -17.36 17.05
CA ASP A 86 1.30 -17.16 16.66
C ASP A 86 1.63 -15.69 16.33
N GLU A 87 1.22 -14.75 17.19
CA GLU A 87 1.39 -13.30 16.95
C GLU A 87 2.84 -12.92 16.59
N TYR A 88 3.82 -13.44 17.33
CA TYR A 88 5.23 -13.08 17.17
C TYR A 88 5.78 -13.47 15.79
N GLU A 89 5.49 -14.70 15.32
CA GLU A 89 5.96 -15.18 14.03
C GLU A 89 5.32 -14.41 12.87
N VAL A 90 4.01 -14.16 12.99
CA VAL A 90 3.27 -13.37 12.03
C VAL A 90 3.84 -11.96 11.96
N ARG A 91 4.09 -11.31 13.09
CA ARG A 91 4.68 -9.97 13.13
C ARG A 91 6.04 -9.94 12.45
N MET A 92 6.91 -10.91 12.72
CA MET A 92 8.21 -11.01 12.03
C MET A 92 8.06 -11.17 10.52
N LEU A 93 7.11 -11.98 10.06
CA LEU A 93 6.83 -12.16 8.63
C LEU A 93 6.37 -10.84 7.99
N LEU A 94 5.45 -10.12 8.63
CA LEU A 94 4.92 -8.84 8.15
C LEU A 94 6.03 -7.78 8.05
N GLU A 95 6.90 -7.69 9.07
CA GLU A 95 8.02 -6.75 9.07
C GLU A 95 9.07 -7.09 8.01
N ARG A 96 9.40 -8.37 7.80
CA ARG A 96 10.37 -8.79 6.77
C ARG A 96 9.89 -8.52 5.34
N ASN A 97 8.60 -8.63 5.10
CA ASN A 97 8.00 -8.48 3.78
C ASN A 97 7.51 -7.05 3.49
N ARG A 98 7.82 -6.07 4.33
CA ARG A 98 7.36 -4.69 4.19
C ARG A 98 8.53 -3.71 4.19
N MET A 99 8.52 -2.78 3.24
CA MET A 99 9.43 -1.63 3.22
C MET A 99 8.60 -0.34 3.22
N ILE A 100 9.00 0.66 4.01
CA ILE A 100 8.37 1.98 4.03
C ILE A 100 9.32 3.00 3.41
N LEU A 101 8.85 3.72 2.40
CA LEU A 101 9.57 4.83 1.77
C LEU A 101 8.79 6.12 2.01
N ALA A 102 9.35 7.06 2.77
CA ALA A 102 8.72 8.36 3.02
C ALA A 102 9.37 9.46 2.17
N TYR A 103 8.56 10.21 1.43
CA TYR A 103 8.96 11.34 0.59
C TYR A 103 8.32 12.63 1.10
N LEU A 104 8.80 13.09 2.26
CA LEU A 104 8.29 14.28 2.93
C LEU A 104 8.60 15.56 2.14
N GLN A 105 7.85 16.63 2.42
CA GLN A 105 8.11 17.99 1.94
C GLN A 105 8.24 18.10 0.41
N GLN A 106 7.41 17.38 -0.34
CA GLN A 106 7.38 17.42 -1.81
C GLN A 106 8.69 16.94 -2.48
N SER A 107 9.52 16.16 -1.77
CA SER A 107 10.75 15.56 -2.33
C SER A 107 10.50 14.34 -3.23
N PHE A 108 9.24 14.13 -3.62
CA PHE A 108 8.81 13.00 -4.43
C PHE A 108 9.06 13.27 -5.91
N GLU A 109 9.78 12.34 -6.54
CA GLU A 109 9.96 12.28 -7.97
C GLU A 109 9.87 10.82 -8.43
N ILE A 110 9.19 10.59 -9.55
CA ILE A 110 9.04 9.25 -10.15
C ILE A 110 10.41 8.59 -10.37
N LYS A 111 11.39 9.36 -10.84
CA LYS A 111 12.76 8.86 -11.08
C LYS A 111 13.39 8.34 -9.79
N ARG A 112 13.27 9.10 -8.70
CA ARG A 112 13.80 8.75 -7.38
C ARG A 112 13.11 7.51 -6.80
N LEU A 113 11.79 7.38 -6.97
CA LEU A 113 11.08 6.15 -6.59
C LEU A 113 11.58 4.95 -7.40
N THR A 114 11.72 5.10 -8.71
CA THR A 114 12.22 4.04 -9.60
C THR A 114 13.62 3.57 -9.20
N GLU A 115 14.53 4.51 -8.89
CA GLU A 115 15.88 4.20 -8.42
C GLU A 115 15.88 3.49 -7.06
N ASN A 116 15.04 3.92 -6.13
CA ASN A 116 14.90 3.24 -4.84
C ASN A 116 14.38 1.81 -5.00
N LEU A 117 13.38 1.58 -5.86
CA LEU A 117 12.88 0.23 -6.14
C LEU A 117 13.93 -0.65 -6.80
N LYS A 118 14.73 -0.13 -7.75
CA LYS A 118 15.88 -0.85 -8.30
C LYS A 118 16.89 -1.23 -7.22
N ASN A 119 17.24 -0.30 -6.35
CA ASN A 119 18.16 -0.55 -5.24
C ASN A 119 17.63 -1.66 -4.31
N LEU A 120 16.33 -1.68 -4.00
CA LEU A 120 15.72 -2.73 -3.19
C LEU A 120 15.87 -4.12 -3.84
N VAL A 121 15.63 -4.22 -5.15
CA VAL A 121 15.78 -5.46 -5.92
C VAL A 121 17.26 -5.88 -6.00
N GLU A 122 18.13 -4.98 -6.44
CA GLU A 122 19.52 -5.31 -6.78
C GLU A 122 20.43 -5.51 -5.55
N LYS A 123 20.19 -4.76 -4.46
CA LYS A 123 21.12 -4.74 -3.31
C LYS A 123 20.70 -5.64 -2.16
N ILE A 124 19.41 -5.91 -2.00
CA ILE A 124 18.89 -6.68 -0.85
C ILE A 124 17.86 -7.75 -1.26
N ASP A 125 17.74 -8.06 -2.56
CA ASP A 125 16.83 -9.07 -3.11
C ASP A 125 15.35 -8.89 -2.67
N PHE A 126 14.93 -7.62 -2.52
CA PHE A 126 13.56 -7.26 -2.21
C PHE A 126 12.82 -6.92 -3.50
N VAL A 127 12.20 -7.94 -4.10
CA VAL A 127 11.32 -7.81 -5.27
C VAL A 127 9.88 -7.58 -4.80
N PRO A 128 9.33 -6.36 -4.93
CA PRO A 128 7.97 -6.10 -4.48
C PRO A 128 6.94 -6.74 -5.41
N ASP A 129 5.82 -7.17 -4.84
CA ASP A 129 4.61 -7.60 -5.55
C ASP A 129 3.57 -6.47 -5.63
N THR A 130 3.54 -5.61 -4.61
CA THR A 130 2.56 -4.53 -4.47
C THR A 130 3.21 -3.25 -3.98
N LEU A 131 2.81 -2.12 -4.56
CA LEU A 131 3.09 -0.79 -4.04
C LEU A 131 1.81 -0.17 -3.48
N ILE A 132 1.93 0.42 -2.31
CA ILE A 132 0.93 1.36 -1.77
C ILE A 132 1.52 2.75 -1.85
N VAL A 133 0.75 3.72 -2.33
CA VAL A 133 1.15 5.12 -2.43
C VAL A 133 0.09 5.95 -1.71
N ASP A 134 0.41 6.36 -0.48
CA ASP A 134 -0.49 7.13 0.37
C ASP A 134 -0.15 8.63 0.33
N GLY A 135 -1.18 9.46 0.18
CA GLY A 135 -1.05 10.92 0.21
C GLY A 135 -0.77 11.56 -1.15
N VAL A 136 -1.21 10.95 -2.26
CA VAL A 136 -1.14 11.64 -3.56
C VAL A 136 -2.17 12.76 -3.59
N ASP A 137 -1.71 13.98 -3.85
CA ASP A 137 -2.55 15.13 -4.16
C ASP A 137 -2.96 15.06 -5.64
N PHE A 138 -4.12 14.47 -5.93
CA PHE A 138 -4.64 14.31 -7.29
C PHE A 138 -5.00 15.64 -7.98
N GLU A 139 -5.15 16.75 -7.25
CA GLU A 139 -5.39 18.06 -7.85
C GLU A 139 -4.10 18.68 -8.40
N LYS A 140 -2.96 18.38 -7.76
CA LYS A 140 -1.63 18.86 -8.18
C LYS A 140 -0.88 17.86 -9.06
N ALA A 141 -1.15 16.57 -8.91
CA ALA A 141 -0.47 15.53 -9.67
C ALA A 141 -0.90 15.58 -11.14
N GLY A 142 0.05 15.90 -12.02
CA GLY A 142 -0.15 15.87 -13.46
C GLY A 142 -0.27 14.44 -14.01
N ARG A 143 -0.73 14.35 -15.27
CA ARG A 143 -0.85 13.08 -15.99
C ARG A 143 0.49 12.32 -16.08
N ASP A 144 1.58 13.06 -16.18
CA ASP A 144 2.96 12.57 -16.23
C ASP A 144 3.33 11.74 -15.00
N VAL A 145 2.86 12.14 -13.81
CA VAL A 145 3.09 11.40 -12.56
C VAL A 145 2.46 10.00 -12.66
N PHE A 146 1.20 9.91 -13.10
CA PHE A 146 0.50 8.63 -13.23
C PHE A 146 1.02 7.78 -14.39
N GLN A 147 1.49 8.41 -15.48
CA GLN A 147 2.22 7.70 -16.53
C GLN A 147 3.54 7.12 -16.01
N GLY A 148 4.23 7.87 -15.15
CA GLY A 148 5.40 7.39 -14.42
C GLY A 148 5.10 6.17 -13.56
N PHE A 149 4.03 6.23 -12.75
CA PHE A 149 3.59 5.09 -11.96
C PHE A 149 3.17 3.89 -12.81
N LYS A 150 2.51 4.13 -13.96
CA LYS A 150 2.17 3.05 -14.90
C LYS A 150 3.44 2.39 -15.44
N GLY A 151 4.47 3.18 -15.78
CA GLY A 151 5.79 2.67 -16.14
C GLY A 151 6.42 1.80 -15.05
N ILE A 152 6.36 2.25 -13.79
CA ILE A 152 6.82 1.47 -12.63
C ILE A 152 6.04 0.16 -12.52
N ALA A 153 4.71 0.20 -12.60
CA ALA A 153 3.86 -0.98 -12.51
C ALA A 153 4.22 -2.04 -13.56
N ASP A 154 4.45 -1.61 -14.80
CA ASP A 154 4.79 -2.49 -15.91
C ASP A 154 6.24 -3.01 -15.84
N GLN A 155 7.18 -2.17 -15.39
CA GLN A 155 8.59 -2.50 -15.27
C GLN A 155 8.83 -3.52 -14.14
N PHE A 156 8.28 -3.28 -12.96
CA PHE A 156 8.49 -4.13 -11.79
C PHE A 156 7.45 -5.23 -11.67
N LYS A 157 6.45 -5.30 -12.57
CA LYS A 157 5.33 -6.25 -12.51
C LYS A 157 4.59 -6.19 -11.18
N VAL A 158 4.35 -4.98 -10.70
CA VAL A 158 3.65 -4.71 -9.44
C VAL A 158 2.25 -4.19 -9.70
N GLU A 159 1.32 -4.47 -8.80
CA GLU A 159 0.09 -3.69 -8.71
C GLU A 159 0.32 -2.47 -7.81
N ILE A 160 -0.32 -1.33 -8.11
CA ILE A 160 -0.14 -0.10 -7.33
C ILE A 160 -1.49 0.41 -6.83
N TRP A 161 -1.58 0.64 -5.53
CA TRP A 161 -2.75 1.21 -4.86
C TRP A 161 -2.48 2.62 -4.36
N PHE A 162 -3.37 3.55 -4.68
CA PHE A 162 -3.27 4.94 -4.28
C PHE A 162 -4.37 5.31 -3.28
N SER A 163 -4.09 6.25 -2.38
CA SER A 163 -5.14 7.06 -1.77
C SER A 163 -5.28 8.39 -2.53
N ALA A 164 -6.52 8.81 -2.71
CA ALA A 164 -6.89 10.07 -3.33
C ALA A 164 -7.86 10.82 -2.42
N LEU A 165 -7.55 12.08 -2.13
CA LEU A 165 -8.47 12.95 -1.41
C LEU A 165 -9.54 13.49 -2.37
N THR A 166 -10.81 13.25 -2.07
CA THR A 166 -11.92 13.89 -2.80
C THR A 166 -12.44 15.09 -2.00
N HIS A 167 -12.41 16.28 -2.59
CA HIS A 167 -13.03 17.47 -1.99
C HIS A 167 -14.54 17.44 -2.14
N ARG A 168 -15.25 18.21 -1.30
CA ARG A 168 -16.68 18.49 -1.56
C ARG A 168 -16.72 19.33 -2.84
N HIS A 169 -17.45 18.90 -3.86
CA HIS A 169 -18.07 19.88 -4.73
C HIS A 169 -18.87 20.82 -3.82
N ILE A 170 -18.41 22.06 -3.67
CA ILE A 170 -19.30 23.13 -3.26
C ILE A 170 -20.12 23.38 -4.51
N THR A 171 -21.32 22.80 -4.54
CA THR A 171 -22.33 23.09 -5.55
C THR A 171 -22.81 24.53 -5.37
#